data_AF-A0AAD4UUI3-F1
#
_entry.id   AF-A0AAD4UUI3-F1
#
_cell.length_a   1.000
_cell.length_b   1.000
_cell.length_c   1.000
_cell.angle_alpha   90.00
_cell.angle_beta   90.00
_cell.angle_gamma   90.00
#
_symmetry.space_group_name_H-M   'P 1'
#
loop_
_entity.id
_entity.type
_entity.pdbx_description
1 polymer ?
#
loop_
_entity_poly.entity_id
_entity_poly.type
_entity_poly.pdbx_seq_one_letter_code
_entity_poly.pdbx_strand_id
1 'polypeptide(L)'
;MAKLQSSYFVCFAFSIFVNLLFVLKLYVGHGRAYLDGLVLDGKEPVCECNSCYGGPDCSEFLTACAANADSGDPLFLEPFWMQHAAKSAVVVAGWHRMSYTFSDQSYISAELERHIRKLHAIVGNAVTQGRYITFCAGSTQLLNAAVHALSSDNSSSSSSPASVVASIPYYNGIL
;
A
#
# COMPACT_ATOMS: atom_id res chain seq x y z
N MET A 1 19.44 46.29 -5.67
CA MET A 1 19.23 45.81 -7.06
C MET A 1 19.71 44.37 -7.11
N ALA A 2 18.76 43.44 -7.21
CA ALA A 2 18.99 42.00 -7.14
C ALA A 2 19.61 41.46 -8.43
N LYS A 3 20.58 40.56 -8.30
CA LYS A 3 21.06 39.69 -9.38
C LYS A 3 21.54 38.36 -8.77
N LEU A 4 20.60 37.60 -8.19
CA LEU A 4 20.86 36.24 -7.74
C LEU A 4 19.58 35.37 -7.85
N GLN A 5 18.95 35.32 -9.03
CA GLN A 5 17.79 34.44 -9.25
C GLN A 5 17.80 33.68 -10.57
N SER A 6 18.67 33.99 -11.54
CA SER A 6 18.59 33.34 -12.86
C SER A 6 19.26 31.96 -12.92
N SER A 7 20.47 31.79 -12.38
CA SER A 7 21.20 30.51 -12.50
C SER A 7 20.66 29.40 -11.61
N TYR A 8 20.20 29.71 -10.39
CA TYR A 8 19.64 28.70 -9.47
C TYR A 8 18.30 28.16 -9.95
N PHE A 9 17.47 29.01 -10.57
CA PHE A 9 16.18 28.59 -11.13
C PHE A 9 16.36 27.66 -12.33
N VAL A 10 17.40 27.90 -13.15
CA VAL A 10 17.74 27.03 -14.30
C VAL A 10 18.28 25.68 -13.81
N CYS A 11 19.13 25.63 -12.78
CA CYS A 11 19.59 24.35 -12.20
C CYS A 11 18.45 23.54 -11.55
N PHE A 12 17.54 24.20 -10.83
CA PHE A 12 16.37 23.52 -10.23
C PHE A 12 15.43 22.98 -11.31
N ALA A 13 15.15 23.77 -12.35
CA ALA A 13 14.33 23.35 -13.48
C ALA A 13 14.95 22.17 -14.26
N PHE A 14 16.27 22.19 -14.49
CA PHE A 14 16.96 21.07 -15.16
C PHE A 14 16.96 19.79 -14.32
N SER A 15 17.11 19.90 -13.00
CA SER A 15 17.06 18.74 -12.10
C SER A 15 15.65 18.12 -12.03
N ILE A 16 14.61 18.96 -12.02
CA ILE A 16 13.22 18.49 -12.09
C ILE A 16 12.93 17.85 -13.45
N PHE A 17 13.41 18.42 -14.56
CA PHE A 17 13.16 17.88 -15.90
C PHE A 17 13.88 16.55 -16.14
N VAL A 18 15.12 16.39 -15.66
CA VAL A 18 15.87 15.13 -15.78
C VAL A 18 15.30 14.04 -14.88
N ASN A 19 14.86 14.38 -13.66
CA ASN A 19 14.16 13.42 -12.80
C ASN A 19 12.78 13.05 -13.35
N LEU A 20 12.02 14.01 -13.91
CA LEU A 20 10.77 13.69 -14.60
C LEU A 20 11.02 12.80 -15.83
N LEU A 21 12.07 13.06 -16.62
CA LEU A 21 12.38 12.24 -17.78
C LEU A 21 12.79 10.81 -17.41
N PHE A 22 13.50 10.62 -16.29
CA PHE A 22 13.83 9.29 -15.77
C PHE A 22 12.59 8.57 -15.22
N VAL A 23 11.65 9.28 -14.61
CA VAL A 23 10.37 8.72 -14.15
C VAL A 23 9.39 8.46 -15.31
N LEU A 24 9.50 9.18 -16.42
CA LEU A 24 8.58 9.09 -17.57
C LEU A 24 8.97 8.04 -18.62
N LYS A 25 10.15 7.42 -18.54
CA LYS A 25 10.67 6.56 -19.63
C LYS A 25 10.39 5.06 -19.52
N LEU A 26 9.62 4.58 -18.54
CA LEU A 26 9.31 3.15 -18.40
C LEU A 26 7.85 2.87 -18.02
N TYR A 27 6.90 3.57 -18.66
CA TYR A 27 5.54 3.03 -18.76
C TYR A 27 5.36 2.41 -20.14
N VAL A 28 5.84 1.18 -20.29
CA VAL A 28 5.26 0.28 -21.27
C VAL A 28 3.97 -0.21 -20.61
N GLY A 29 2.80 0.04 -21.22
CA GLY A 29 1.47 -0.11 -20.59
C GLY A 29 1.11 -1.52 -20.08
N HIS A 30 2.07 -2.43 -20.06
CA HIS A 30 1.96 -3.83 -19.69
C HIS A 30 2.95 -4.25 -18.60
N GLY A 31 3.64 -3.32 -17.94
CA GLY A 31 4.52 -3.63 -16.81
C GLY A 31 5.01 -2.40 -16.06
N ARG A 32 5.81 -2.63 -15.01
CA ARG A 32 6.45 -1.58 -14.21
C ARG A 32 7.74 -2.09 -13.57
N ALA A 33 8.61 -1.18 -13.12
CA ALA A 33 9.83 -1.53 -12.40
C ALA A 33 9.83 -0.83 -11.03
N TYR A 34 10.40 -1.51 -10.03
CA TYR A 34 10.51 -1.01 -8.66
C TYR A 34 11.96 -0.87 -8.22
N LEU A 35 12.20 -0.02 -7.20
CA LEU A 35 13.53 0.24 -6.66
C LEU A 35 14.18 -1.02 -6.04
N ASP A 36 13.36 -1.94 -5.54
CA ASP A 36 13.74 -3.23 -4.95
C ASP A 36 13.51 -4.42 -5.91
N GLY A 37 13.24 -4.14 -7.19
CA GLY A 37 13.08 -5.16 -8.22
C GLY A 37 14.37 -5.96 -8.46
N LEU A 38 14.22 -7.14 -9.06
CA LEU A 38 15.35 -8.02 -9.40
C LEU A 38 16.34 -7.29 -10.33
N VAL A 39 17.62 -7.27 -9.95
CA VAL A 39 18.70 -6.71 -10.76
C VAL A 39 19.48 -7.85 -11.42
N LEU A 40 19.42 -7.90 -12.76
CA LEU A 40 20.24 -8.81 -13.57
C LEU A 40 21.43 -8.03 -14.15
N ASP A 41 22.61 -8.64 -14.15
CA ASP A 41 23.86 -8.12 -14.74
C ASP A 41 24.33 -6.74 -14.24
N GLY A 42 23.96 -6.35 -13.02
CA GLY A 42 24.38 -5.06 -12.42
C GLY A 42 23.81 -3.83 -13.10
N LYS A 43 22.70 -3.98 -13.85
CA LYS A 43 21.97 -2.90 -14.54
C LYS A 43 20.81 -2.36 -13.69
N GLU A 44 19.89 -1.64 -14.35
CA GLU A 44 18.61 -1.20 -13.77
C GLU A 44 17.69 -2.40 -13.42
N PRO A 45 16.75 -2.23 -12.47
CA PRO A 45 15.77 -3.27 -12.13
C PRO A 45 14.96 -3.75 -13.34
N VAL A 46 14.69 -5.06 -13.41
CA VAL A 46 13.90 -5.68 -14.49
C VAL A 46 12.42 -5.26 -14.38
N CYS A 47 11.76 -5.10 -15.53
CA CYS A 47 10.31 -4.87 -15.57
C CYS A 47 9.52 -6.08 -15.09
N GLU A 48 8.60 -5.86 -14.16
CA GLU A 48 7.57 -6.80 -13.73
C GLU A 48 6.34 -6.63 -14.63
N CYS A 49 6.05 -7.68 -15.41
CA CYS A 49 5.00 -7.65 -16.43
C CYS A 49 3.63 -8.05 -15.88
N ASN A 50 2.59 -7.45 -16.45
CA ASN A 50 1.21 -7.88 -16.28
C ASN A 50 1.00 -9.30 -16.83
N SER A 51 -0.06 -9.97 -16.37
CA SER A 51 -0.38 -11.32 -16.84
C SER A 51 -0.44 -11.39 -18.36
N CYS A 52 0.17 -12.45 -18.93
CA CYS A 52 0.28 -12.70 -20.36
C CYS A 52 1.17 -11.74 -21.17
N TYR A 53 2.03 -10.97 -20.49
CA TYR A 53 3.09 -10.18 -21.13
C TYR A 53 4.49 -10.64 -20.70
N GLY A 54 5.46 -10.47 -21.58
CA GLY A 54 6.85 -10.82 -21.36
C GLY A 54 7.82 -9.94 -22.16
N GLY A 55 9.08 -10.36 -22.21
CA GLY A 55 10.17 -9.55 -22.77
C GLY A 55 10.77 -8.58 -21.74
N PRO A 56 11.92 -7.96 -22.04
CA PRO A 56 12.63 -7.08 -21.12
C PRO A 56 11.86 -5.81 -20.76
N ASP A 57 10.91 -5.41 -21.60
CA ASP A 57 10.09 -4.19 -21.47
C ASP A 57 8.59 -4.51 -21.37
N CYS A 58 8.20 -5.78 -21.23
CA CYS A 58 6.81 -6.24 -21.19
C CYS A 58 6.00 -5.98 -22.48
N SER A 59 6.63 -5.76 -23.62
CA SER A 59 5.94 -5.53 -24.90
C SER A 59 5.48 -6.81 -25.62
N GLU A 60 5.94 -7.99 -25.20
CA GLU A 60 5.64 -9.25 -25.88
C GLU A 60 4.36 -9.89 -25.33
N PHE A 61 3.31 -9.99 -26.16
CA PHE A 61 2.08 -10.68 -25.77
C PHE A 61 2.21 -12.21 -25.96
N LEU A 62 1.90 -12.96 -24.91
CA LEU A 62 1.98 -14.42 -24.89
C LEU A 62 0.66 -15.03 -25.39
N THR A 63 0.65 -15.54 -26.62
CA THR A 63 -0.57 -16.01 -27.31
C THR A 63 -1.21 -17.27 -26.73
N ALA A 64 -0.44 -18.08 -25.99
CA ALA A 64 -0.91 -19.30 -25.33
C ALA A 64 -1.05 -19.11 -23.80
N CYS A 65 -1.57 -17.95 -23.38
CA CYS A 65 -1.73 -17.58 -21.98
C CYS A 65 -3.21 -17.43 -21.61
N ALA A 66 -3.64 -18.09 -20.54
CA ALA A 66 -5.00 -17.97 -20.01
C ALA A 66 -5.13 -16.69 -19.17
N ALA A 67 -6.26 -15.98 -19.33
CA ALA A 67 -6.57 -14.85 -18.47
C ALA A 67 -6.71 -15.31 -17.01
N ASN A 68 -6.10 -14.56 -16.09
CA ASN A 68 -6.17 -14.83 -14.66
C ASN A 68 -6.95 -13.71 -13.97
N ALA A 69 -8.10 -14.07 -13.40
CA ALA A 69 -8.96 -13.19 -12.61
C ALA A 69 -9.34 -13.84 -11.27
N ASP A 70 -8.52 -14.77 -10.78
CA ASP A 70 -8.79 -15.53 -9.55
C ASP A 70 -8.56 -14.69 -8.28
N SER A 71 -7.60 -13.76 -8.33
CA SER A 71 -7.25 -12.90 -7.20
C SER A 71 -8.11 -11.63 -7.14
N GLY A 72 -8.43 -11.19 -5.92
CA GLY A 72 -9.00 -9.88 -5.63
C GLY A 72 -7.97 -8.74 -5.57
N ASP A 73 -6.80 -8.90 -6.20
CA ASP A 73 -5.71 -7.92 -6.20
C ASP A 73 -6.16 -6.60 -6.87
N PRO A 74 -6.17 -5.46 -6.16
CA PRO A 74 -6.78 -4.22 -6.65
C PRO A 74 -5.87 -3.42 -7.59
N LEU A 75 -5.17 -4.08 -8.52
CA LEU A 75 -4.25 -3.43 -9.48
C LEU A 75 -4.94 -2.35 -10.34
N PHE A 76 -6.26 -2.41 -10.49
CA PHE A 76 -7.04 -1.38 -11.18
C PHE A 76 -6.92 0.03 -10.55
N LEU A 77 -6.48 0.14 -9.29
CA LEU A 77 -6.24 1.41 -8.61
C LEU A 77 -4.86 2.02 -8.92
N GLU A 78 -3.93 1.27 -9.52
CA GLU A 78 -2.58 1.75 -9.81
C GLU A 78 -2.57 3.02 -10.70
N PRO A 79 -3.32 3.11 -11.81
CA PRO A 79 -3.33 4.31 -12.64
C PRO A 79 -3.79 5.57 -11.88
N PHE A 80 -4.70 5.42 -10.91
CA PHE A 80 -5.12 6.53 -10.06
C PHE A 80 -3.94 7.04 -9.23
N TRP A 81 -3.18 6.16 -8.59
CA TRP A 81 -2.04 6.56 -7.76
C TRP A 81 -0.89 7.16 -8.56
N MET A 82 -0.65 6.65 -9.77
CA MET A 82 0.33 7.23 -10.69
C MET A 82 0.00 8.68 -11.08
N GLN A 83 -1.27 8.97 -11.37
CA GLN A 83 -1.71 10.34 -11.66
C GLN A 83 -1.55 11.29 -10.46
N HIS A 84 -1.42 10.75 -9.25
CA HIS A 84 -1.32 11.50 -8.00
C HIS A 84 0.08 11.41 -7.36
N ALA A 85 1.09 10.91 -8.08
CA ALA A 85 2.42 10.61 -7.54
C ALA A 85 3.04 11.77 -6.73
N ALA A 86 2.99 13.00 -7.24
CA ALA A 86 3.56 14.16 -6.55
C ALA A 86 2.85 14.50 -5.21
N LYS A 87 1.59 14.11 -5.05
CA LYS A 87 0.80 14.37 -3.83
C LYS A 87 0.93 13.26 -2.79
N SER A 88 1.28 12.05 -3.21
CA SER A 88 1.32 10.86 -2.36
C SER A 88 2.72 10.26 -2.16
N ALA A 89 3.74 10.75 -2.87
CA ALA A 89 5.11 10.33 -2.66
C ALA A 89 5.59 10.70 -1.24
N VAL A 90 6.27 9.76 -0.58
CA VAL A 90 6.84 9.94 0.76
C VAL A 90 8.33 9.62 0.71
N VAL A 91 9.15 10.51 1.27
CA VAL A 91 10.57 10.24 1.51
C VAL A 91 10.73 9.79 2.96
N VAL A 92 11.20 8.57 3.16
CA VAL A 92 11.42 8.00 4.49
C VAL A 92 12.91 8.10 4.82
N ALA A 93 13.25 8.89 5.85
CA ALA A 93 14.63 9.00 6.31
C ALA A 93 15.10 7.70 6.96
N GLY A 94 16.39 7.38 6.87
CA GLY A 94 16.96 6.14 7.41
C GLY A 94 16.82 5.96 8.93
N TRP A 95 16.59 7.04 9.67
CA TRP A 95 16.33 7.03 11.12
C TRP A 95 14.85 7.23 11.47
N HIS A 96 13.95 7.22 10.49
CA HIS A 96 12.53 7.44 10.72
C HIS A 96 11.95 6.32 11.59
N ARG A 97 11.39 6.68 12.74
CA ARG A 97 10.65 5.77 13.64
C ARG A 97 11.42 4.52 14.08
N MET A 98 12.71 4.65 14.44
CA MET A 98 13.50 3.54 14.99
C MET A 98 13.04 3.05 16.38
N SER A 99 12.28 3.85 17.12
CA SER A 99 11.72 3.47 18.43
C SER A 99 10.53 2.52 18.28
N TYR A 100 10.37 1.60 19.24
CA TYR A 100 9.17 0.73 19.34
C TYR A 100 7.88 1.50 19.61
N THR A 101 7.97 2.69 20.19
CA THR A 101 6.83 3.52 20.57
C THR A 101 6.92 4.92 19.99
N PHE A 102 5.77 5.57 19.90
CA PHE A 102 5.65 7.00 19.66
C PHE A 102 6.02 7.79 20.92
N SER A 103 6.16 9.12 20.81
CA SER A 103 6.55 10.00 21.92
C SER A 103 5.58 9.96 23.10
N ASP A 104 4.32 9.59 22.86
CA ASP A 104 3.26 9.40 23.86
C ASP A 104 3.19 7.97 24.40
N GLN A 105 4.21 7.13 24.14
CA GLN A 105 4.28 5.71 24.48
C GLN A 105 3.23 4.83 23.79
N SER A 106 2.46 5.37 22.86
CA SER A 106 1.53 4.58 22.06
C SER A 106 2.27 3.75 21.00
N TYR A 107 1.57 2.77 20.44
CA TYR A 107 2.00 1.97 19.29
C TYR A 107 1.28 2.37 17.99
N ILE A 108 0.38 3.36 18.07
CA ILE A 108 -0.54 3.74 17.01
C ILE A 108 -0.29 5.20 16.64
N SER A 109 -0.18 5.49 15.34
CA SER A 109 -0.03 6.87 14.89
C SER A 109 -1.31 7.67 15.12
N ALA A 110 -1.26 8.64 16.03
CA ALA A 110 -2.36 9.59 16.26
C ALA A 110 -2.76 10.34 14.97
N GLU A 111 -1.79 10.72 14.13
CA GLU A 111 -2.09 11.37 12.85
C GLU A 111 -2.79 10.43 11.86
N LEU A 112 -2.39 9.16 11.78
CA LEU A 112 -3.08 8.20 10.92
C LEU A 112 -4.50 7.95 11.41
N GLU A 113 -4.69 7.78 12.72
CA GLU A 113 -6.02 7.65 13.33
C GLU A 113 -6.91 8.85 12.99
N ARG A 114 -6.39 10.07 13.13
CA ARG A 114 -7.09 11.31 12.79
C ARG A 114 -7.54 11.33 11.32
N HIS A 115 -6.68 10.88 10.40
CA HIS A 115 -7.02 10.82 8.98
C HIS A 115 -8.06 9.73 8.66
N ILE A 116 -7.99 8.55 9.30
CA ILE A 116 -9.00 7.49 9.16
C ILE A 116 -10.37 7.99 9.61
N ARG A 117 -10.44 8.65 10.78
CA ARG A 117 -11.69 9.25 11.27
C ARG A 117 -12.24 10.29 10.30
N LYS A 118 -11.38 11.17 9.78
CA LYS A 118 -11.75 12.17 8.78
C LYS A 118 -12.26 11.53 7.48
N LEU A 119 -11.61 10.47 7.00
CA LEU A 119 -12.04 9.73 5.81
C LEU A 119 -13.47 9.19 5.99
N HIS A 120 -13.74 8.48 7.10
CA HIS A 120 -15.07 7.95 7.37
C HIS A 120 -16.13 9.04 7.54
N ALA A 121 -15.78 10.18 8.13
CA ALA A 121 -16.69 11.32 8.25
C ALA A 121 -17.04 11.94 6.88
N ILE A 122 -16.09 12.00 5.94
CA ILE A 122 -16.31 12.54 4.59
C ILE A 122 -17.11 11.56 3.73
N VAL A 123 -16.73 10.27 3.76
CA VAL A 123 -17.37 9.23 2.93
C VAL A 123 -18.73 8.83 3.50
N GLY A 124 -18.94 8.95 4.81
CA GLY A 124 -20.19 8.60 5.48
C GLY A 124 -20.44 7.09 5.59
N ASN A 125 -19.41 6.26 5.44
CA ASN A 125 -19.55 4.79 5.41
C ASN A 125 -19.37 4.11 6.78
N ALA A 126 -18.95 4.83 7.84
CA ALA A 126 -18.82 4.26 9.18
C ALA A 126 -18.94 5.31 10.29
N VAL A 127 -19.49 4.90 11.44
CA VAL A 127 -19.55 5.72 12.66
C VAL A 127 -18.32 5.46 13.52
N THR A 128 -17.43 6.45 13.61
CA THR A 128 -16.17 6.33 14.38
C THR A 128 -16.23 7.00 15.76
N GLN A 129 -17.23 7.85 16.02
CA GLN A 129 -17.37 8.55 17.31
C GLN A 129 -17.55 7.55 18.46
N GLY A 130 -16.77 7.71 19.53
CA GLY A 130 -16.82 6.82 20.70
C GLY A 130 -16.29 5.40 20.45
N ARG A 131 -15.62 5.16 19.32
CA ARG A 131 -15.00 3.86 18.99
C ARG A 131 -13.48 3.92 19.15
N TYR A 132 -12.92 2.85 19.70
CA TYR A 132 -11.48 2.60 19.65
C TYR A 132 -11.07 2.18 18.23
N ILE A 133 -9.88 2.60 17.82
CA ILE A 133 -9.27 2.20 16.55
C ILE A 133 -7.98 1.46 16.88
N THR A 134 -7.80 0.27 16.30
CA THR A 134 -6.59 -0.54 16.43
C THR A 134 -6.03 -0.86 15.05
N PHE A 135 -4.71 -0.97 14.94
CA PHE A 135 -4.01 -1.27 13.69
C PHE A 135 -3.38 -2.65 13.74
N CYS A 136 -3.44 -3.35 12.61
CA CYS A 136 -2.81 -4.65 12.40
C CYS A 136 -2.32 -4.74 10.95
N ALA A 137 -1.48 -5.74 10.67
CA ALA A 137 -1.02 -6.08 9.34
C ALA A 137 -2.15 -6.77 8.55
N GLY A 138 -3.07 -5.96 8.03
CA GLY A 138 -4.22 -6.41 7.24
C GLY A 138 -5.42 -6.85 8.09
N SER A 139 -6.59 -6.90 7.44
CA SER A 139 -7.86 -7.30 8.06
C SER A 139 -7.86 -8.76 8.50
N THR A 140 -7.07 -9.64 7.87
CA THR A 140 -6.90 -11.03 8.27
C THR A 140 -6.41 -11.14 9.71
N GLN A 141 -5.41 -10.34 10.10
CA GLN A 141 -4.93 -10.33 11.49
C GLN A 141 -5.98 -9.76 12.45
N LEU A 142 -6.72 -8.73 12.04
CA LEU A 142 -7.82 -8.17 12.86
C LEU A 142 -8.93 -9.18 13.10
N LEU A 143 -9.31 -9.96 12.08
CA LEU A 143 -10.36 -10.95 12.19
C LEU A 143 -10.01 -12.02 13.23
N ASN A 144 -8.80 -12.57 13.15
CA ASN A 144 -8.31 -13.54 14.13
C ASN A 144 -8.19 -12.95 15.53
N ALA A 145 -7.69 -11.71 15.65
CA ALA A 145 -7.63 -11.01 16.93
C ALA A 145 -9.03 -10.76 17.53
N ALA A 146 -10.02 -10.43 16.69
CA ALA A 146 -11.40 -10.25 17.12
C ALA A 146 -12.04 -11.56 17.57
N VAL A 147 -11.85 -12.65 16.81
CA VAL A 147 -12.32 -13.99 17.21
C VAL A 147 -11.71 -14.39 18.55
N HIS A 148 -10.40 -14.19 18.73
CA HIS A 148 -9.73 -14.47 19.99
C HIS A 148 -10.28 -13.61 21.13
N ALA A 149 -10.40 -12.28 20.95
CA ALA A 149 -10.87 -11.37 21.99
C ALA A 149 -12.35 -11.59 22.39
N LEU A 150 -13.17 -12.12 21.48
CA LEU A 150 -14.57 -12.45 21.72
C LEU A 150 -14.78 -13.88 22.23
N SER A 151 -13.79 -14.76 22.06
CA SER A 151 -13.80 -16.09 22.63
C SER A 151 -13.46 -15.96 24.12
N SER A 152 -14.44 -16.18 25.01
CA SER A 152 -14.28 -16.02 26.45
C SER A 152 -12.98 -16.63 26.99
N ASP A 153 -12.28 -15.87 27.86
CA ASP A 153 -11.19 -16.39 28.69
C ASP A 153 -11.75 -17.43 29.68
N ASN A 154 -11.61 -18.69 29.33
CA ASN A 154 -11.88 -19.84 30.19
C ASN A 154 -10.78 -19.99 31.26
N SER A 155 -10.62 -19.01 32.15
CA SER A 155 -9.85 -19.26 33.38
C SER A 155 -10.63 -20.12 34.38
N SER A 156 -11.94 -20.31 34.16
CA SER A 156 -12.76 -21.35 34.78
C SER A 156 -13.11 -22.40 33.74
N SER A 157 -12.71 -23.64 33.97
CA SER A 157 -12.72 -24.80 33.06
C SER A 157 -14.11 -25.32 32.62
N SER A 158 -15.09 -24.44 32.34
CA SER A 158 -16.48 -24.85 32.09
C SER A 158 -17.22 -24.17 30.94
N SER A 159 -16.61 -23.28 30.13
CA SER A 159 -17.31 -22.79 28.93
C SER A 159 -16.94 -23.59 27.67
N SER A 160 -17.94 -23.89 26.84
CA SER A 160 -17.73 -24.49 25.52
C SER A 160 -16.95 -23.53 24.61
N PRO A 161 -16.16 -24.03 23.64
CA PRO A 161 -15.53 -23.18 22.63
C PRO A 161 -16.55 -22.26 21.94
N ALA A 162 -16.15 -21.02 21.63
CA ALA A 162 -16.99 -20.13 20.85
C ALA A 162 -17.19 -20.69 19.43
N SER A 163 -18.44 -20.67 18.95
CA SER A 163 -18.75 -21.06 17.58
C SER A 163 -18.54 -19.87 16.65
N VAL A 164 -17.65 -20.02 15.68
CA VAL A 164 -17.40 -19.04 14.61
C VAL A 164 -18.14 -19.49 13.37
N VAL A 165 -19.08 -18.67 12.88
CA VAL A 165 -19.94 -19.00 11.74
C VAL A 165 -20.07 -17.81 10.79
N ALA A 166 -20.27 -18.10 9.51
CA ALA A 166 -20.55 -17.11 8.47
C ALA A 166 -21.69 -17.61 7.56
N SER A 167 -22.54 -16.70 7.08
CA SER A 167 -23.62 -17.05 6.16
C SER A 167 -23.08 -17.38 4.76
N ILE A 168 -23.57 -18.47 4.15
CA ILE A 168 -23.18 -18.88 2.79
C ILE A 168 -23.88 -17.99 1.75
N PRO A 169 -23.18 -17.55 0.68
CA PRO A 169 -21.75 -17.74 0.41
C PRO A 169 -20.87 -16.80 1.27
N TYR A 170 -19.75 -17.33 1.79
CA TYR A 170 -18.82 -16.59 2.64
C TYR A 170 -17.44 -16.48 2.00
N TYR A 171 -16.61 -15.58 2.54
CA TYR A 171 -15.21 -15.46 2.13
C TYR A 171 -14.40 -16.64 2.69
N ASN A 172 -13.78 -17.42 1.80
CA ASN A 172 -13.01 -18.62 2.17
C ASN A 172 -11.83 -18.33 3.12
N GLY A 173 -11.41 -17.08 3.30
CA GLY A 173 -10.37 -16.72 4.27
C GLY A 173 -10.87 -16.49 5.71
N ILE A 174 -12.18 -16.67 5.99
CA ILE A 174 -12.78 -16.48 7.33
C ILE A 174 -12.83 -17.78 8.13
N LEU A 175 -13.01 -18.93 7.46
CA LEU A 175 -13.17 -20.27 8.01
C LEU A 175 -12.27 -21.24 7.25
#